data_AF-A0A177C3N2-F1
#
_entry.id   AF-A0A177C3N2-F1
#
_cell.length_a   1.000
_cell.length_b   1.000
_cell.length_c   1.000
_cell.angle_alpha   90.00
_cell.angle_beta   90.00
_cell.angle_gamma   90.00
#
_symmetry.space_group_name_H-M   'P 1'
#
loop_
_entity.id
_entity.type
_entity.pdbx_description
1 polymer ?
#
loop_
_entity_poly.entity_id
_entity_poly.type
_entity_poly.pdbx_seq_one_letter_code
_entity_poly.pdbx_strand_id
1 'polypeptide(L)'
;MKSTIILTTLFGALVAASPVTVEERQTAAIRVQFSDDATDTAVQANIPKNGAKISISKNFGNLGSGVPANRALVVSGSGTCNIFKDANASQKVATIKSGGNDASFTRVKLQNGVIVCK
;
A
#
# COMPACT_ATOMS: atom_id res chain seq x y z
N MET A 1 5.62 73.87 8.91
CA MET A 1 4.71 72.97 9.65
C MET A 1 5.12 71.54 9.33
N LYS A 2 5.35 70.73 10.35
CA LYS A 2 5.82 69.34 10.25
C LYS A 2 4.62 68.44 9.95
N SER A 3 4.70 67.61 8.91
CA SER A 3 3.74 66.52 8.71
C SER A 3 4.49 65.22 8.51
N THR A 4 4.63 64.52 9.63
CA THR A 4 5.00 63.11 9.72
C THR A 4 3.76 62.28 9.37
N ILE A 5 3.85 61.37 8.41
CA ILE A 5 2.88 60.27 8.26
C ILE A 5 3.68 58.97 8.21
N ILE A 6 3.46 58.16 9.24
CA ILE A 6 3.86 56.76 9.39
C ILE A 6 2.74 55.92 8.76
N LEU A 7 3.05 54.99 7.86
CA LEU A 7 2.11 53.92 7.50
C LEU A 7 2.84 52.61 7.17
N THR A 8 3.00 51.81 8.23
CA THR A 8 2.78 50.36 8.34
C THR A 8 2.90 49.46 7.09
N THR A 9 3.94 48.62 7.12
CA THR A 9 3.95 47.16 6.85
C THR A 9 2.83 46.57 6.02
N LEU A 10 3.18 46.02 4.84
CA LEU A 10 2.42 44.95 4.21
C LEU A 10 3.35 43.77 3.91
N PHE A 11 3.16 42.70 4.67
CA PHE A 11 3.79 41.40 4.46
C PHE A 11 3.37 40.85 3.09
N GLY A 12 4.33 40.70 2.17
CA GLY A 12 4.15 39.92 0.96
C GLY A 12 4.15 38.44 1.30
N ALA A 13 2.97 37.83 1.36
CA ALA A 13 2.83 36.38 1.39
C ALA A 13 3.26 35.82 0.03
N LEU A 14 4.46 35.21 -0.03
CA LEU A 14 4.79 34.28 -1.10
C LEU A 14 3.84 33.10 -0.99
N VAL A 15 2.85 33.04 -1.88
CA VAL A 15 2.20 31.78 -2.23
C VAL A 15 3.27 30.93 -2.90
N ALA A 16 3.95 30.11 -2.09
CA ALA A 16 4.67 28.97 -2.59
C ALA A 16 3.60 28.04 -3.19
N ALA A 17 3.36 28.19 -4.49
CA ALA A 17 2.80 27.12 -5.29
C ALA A 17 3.74 25.94 -5.09
N SER A 18 3.38 25.04 -4.19
CA SER A 18 4.07 23.76 -4.09
C SER A 18 3.94 23.16 -5.47
N PRO A 19 5.05 22.84 -6.16
CA PRO A 19 4.94 22.08 -7.39
C PRO A 19 4.17 20.83 -7.02
N VAL A 20 3.03 20.61 -7.68
CA VAL A 20 2.37 19.32 -7.67
C VAL A 20 3.47 18.35 -8.08
N THR A 21 4.01 17.63 -7.10
CA THR A 21 5.15 16.76 -7.34
C THR A 21 4.68 15.77 -8.40
N VAL A 22 5.59 15.47 -9.31
CA VAL A 22 5.49 14.41 -10.30
C VAL A 22 5.50 13.04 -9.59
N GLU A 23 4.76 12.91 -8.48
CA GLU A 23 4.44 11.70 -7.72
C GLU A 23 3.09 11.10 -8.14
N GLU A 24 2.43 11.70 -9.15
CA GLU A 24 1.71 10.94 -10.17
C GLU A 24 2.67 10.22 -11.14
N ARG A 25 3.91 9.97 -10.72
CA ARG A 25 4.76 8.89 -11.21
C ARG A 25 3.89 7.63 -11.25
N GLN A 26 3.47 7.25 -12.45
CA GLN A 26 2.82 5.99 -12.79
C GLN A 26 3.52 4.83 -12.08
N THR A 27 3.12 4.56 -10.84
CA THR A 27 3.73 3.52 -10.03
C THR A 27 2.98 2.26 -10.41
N ALA A 28 3.45 1.56 -11.45
CA ALA A 28 2.71 0.41 -11.99
C ALA A 28 2.34 -0.54 -10.83
N ALA A 29 1.05 -0.77 -10.61
CA ALA A 29 0.59 -1.61 -9.52
C ALA A 29 0.75 -3.10 -9.89
N ILE A 30 0.97 -3.94 -8.88
CA ILE A 30 0.89 -5.40 -9.00
C ILE A 30 -0.49 -5.81 -8.51
N ARG A 31 -1.23 -6.57 -9.34
CA ARG A 31 -2.50 -7.15 -8.93
C ARG A 31 -2.24 -8.44 -8.18
N VAL A 32 -2.59 -8.46 -6.90
CA VAL A 32 -2.34 -9.57 -5.98
C VAL A 32 -3.67 -10.18 -5.56
N GLN A 33 -3.72 -11.50 -5.43
CA GLN A 33 -4.83 -12.24 -4.85
C GLN A 33 -4.42 -12.86 -3.52
N PHE A 34 -5.29 -12.79 -2.52
CA PHE A 34 -5.30 -13.69 -1.36
C PHE A 34 -6.51 -14.60 -1.41
N SER A 35 -6.31 -15.85 -0.99
CA SER A 35 -7.36 -16.86 -0.93
C SER A 35 -7.40 -17.52 0.45
N ASP A 36 -8.61 -17.85 0.88
CA ASP A 36 -8.91 -18.70 2.02
C ASP A 36 -9.60 -19.97 1.53
N ASP A 37 -8.83 -21.06 1.42
CA ASP A 37 -9.34 -22.32 0.88
C ASP A 37 -10.30 -23.03 1.84
N ALA A 38 -10.30 -22.65 3.12
CA ALA A 38 -11.28 -23.19 4.06
C ALA A 38 -12.71 -22.70 3.76
N THR A 39 -12.84 -21.61 3.00
CA THR A 39 -14.12 -20.97 2.66
C THR A 39 -14.28 -20.73 1.16
N ASP A 40 -13.40 -21.29 0.32
CA ASP A 40 -13.36 -21.11 -1.13
C ASP A 40 -13.46 -19.63 -1.57
N THR A 41 -12.93 -18.71 -0.76
CA THR A 41 -13.04 -17.27 -0.99
C THR A 41 -11.72 -16.69 -1.46
N ALA A 42 -11.75 -15.78 -2.43
CA ALA A 42 -10.58 -15.06 -2.91
C ALA A 42 -10.86 -13.57 -3.12
N VAL A 43 -9.88 -12.73 -2.79
CA VAL A 43 -9.96 -11.28 -2.97
C VAL A 43 -8.69 -10.77 -3.66
N GLN A 44 -8.88 -9.90 -4.64
CA GLN A 44 -7.81 -9.29 -5.42
C GLN A 44 -7.71 -7.80 -5.16
N ALA A 45 -6.51 -7.26 -5.09
CA ALA A 45 -6.27 -5.83 -4.98
C ALA A 45 -5.04 -5.39 -5.79
N ASN A 46 -5.03 -4.13 -6.20
CA ASN A 46 -3.89 -3.51 -6.86
C ASN A 46 -2.98 -2.88 -5.80
N ILE A 47 -1.74 -3.34 -5.73
CA ILE A 47 -0.75 -2.90 -4.75
C ILE A 47 0.36 -2.11 -5.45
N PRO A 48 0.68 -0.88 -5.03
CA PRO A 48 1.75 -0.10 -5.65
C PRO A 48 3.11 -0.80 -5.48
N LYS A 49 3.93 -0.82 -6.55
CA LYS A 49 5.28 -1.42 -6.55
C LYS A 49 6.40 -0.49 -6.06
N ASN A 50 6.09 0.51 -5.26
CA ASN A 50 7.07 1.48 -4.74
C ASN A 50 7.77 1.03 -3.45
N GLY A 51 7.57 -0.20 -3.00
CA GLY A 51 8.14 -0.69 -1.74
C GLY A 51 7.46 -0.14 -0.48
N ALA A 52 6.33 0.55 -0.60
CA ALA A 52 5.55 1.00 0.55
C ALA A 52 4.92 -0.18 1.30
N LYS A 53 4.72 0.00 2.62
CA LYS A 53 3.94 -0.93 3.45
C LYS A 53 2.46 -0.65 3.24
N ILE A 54 1.75 -1.59 2.65
CA ILE A 54 0.33 -1.46 2.35
C ILE A 54 -0.47 -2.35 3.30
N SER A 55 -1.45 -1.76 3.99
CA SER A 55 -2.33 -2.50 4.91
C SER A 55 -3.10 -3.60 4.19
N ILE A 56 -3.01 -4.83 4.71
CA ILE A 56 -3.75 -5.96 4.15
C ILE A 56 -5.24 -5.86 4.47
N SER A 57 -5.63 -5.48 5.69
CA SER A 57 -7.04 -5.33 6.07
C SER A 57 -7.79 -4.31 5.21
N LYS A 58 -7.16 -3.19 4.87
CA LYS A 58 -7.78 -2.16 4.02
C LYS A 58 -8.05 -2.66 2.59
N ASN A 59 -7.21 -3.53 2.05
CA ASN A 59 -7.25 -3.93 0.64
C ASN A 59 -7.90 -5.30 0.42
N PHE A 60 -7.86 -6.17 1.43
CA PHE A 60 -8.34 -7.56 1.35
C PHE A 60 -9.37 -7.89 2.43
N GLY A 61 -9.96 -6.88 3.10
CA GLY A 61 -10.95 -7.07 4.18
C GLY A 61 -12.17 -7.92 3.79
N ASN A 62 -12.52 -7.94 2.50
CA ASN A 62 -13.62 -8.73 1.95
C ASN A 62 -13.37 -10.26 1.99
N LEU A 63 -12.16 -10.70 2.36
CA LEU A 63 -11.83 -12.11 2.54
C LEU A 63 -12.46 -12.68 3.83
N GLY A 64 -12.91 -11.79 4.73
CA GLY A 64 -13.61 -12.16 5.96
C GLY A 64 -12.96 -11.59 7.22
N SER A 65 -13.60 -11.84 8.36
CA SER A 65 -13.14 -11.34 9.66
C SER A 65 -11.74 -11.86 9.99
N GLY A 66 -10.81 -10.93 10.20
CA GLY A 66 -9.40 -11.22 10.47
C GLY A 66 -8.53 -11.41 9.23
N VAL A 67 -9.12 -11.33 8.03
CA VAL A 67 -8.46 -11.61 6.73
C VAL A 67 -7.69 -12.93 6.79
N PRO A 68 -8.38 -14.06 7.02
CA PRO A 68 -7.75 -15.37 7.01
C PRO A 68 -7.27 -15.67 5.58
N ALA A 69 -6.03 -16.08 5.41
CA ALA A 69 -5.52 -16.51 4.12
C ALA A 69 -4.54 -17.66 4.30
N ASN A 70 -4.45 -18.53 3.29
CA ASN A 70 -3.49 -19.62 3.21
C ASN A 70 -2.87 -19.77 1.80
N ARG A 71 -3.33 -18.96 0.83
CA ARG A 71 -2.72 -18.88 -0.50
C ARG A 71 -2.66 -17.44 -1.00
N ALA A 72 -1.60 -17.11 -1.72
CA ALA A 72 -1.43 -15.84 -2.37
C ALA A 72 -0.78 -15.99 -3.75
N LEU A 73 -1.13 -15.12 -4.70
CA LEU A 73 -0.46 -15.08 -6.01
C LEU A 73 -0.46 -13.68 -6.62
N VAL A 74 0.45 -13.47 -7.56
CA VAL A 74 0.41 -12.31 -8.46
C VAL A 74 -0.45 -12.68 -9.66
N VAL A 75 -1.57 -11.99 -9.83
CA VAL A 75 -2.52 -12.22 -10.94
C VAL A 75 -2.07 -11.50 -12.21
N SER A 76 -1.53 -10.28 -12.06
CA SER A 76 -1.01 -9.50 -13.18
C SER A 76 -0.05 -8.42 -12.72
N GLY A 77 0.74 -7.89 -13.66
CA GLY A 77 1.81 -6.94 -13.39
C GLY A 77 3.14 -7.63 -13.10
N SER A 78 4.22 -6.87 -13.09
CA SER A 78 5.59 -7.38 -12.90
C SER A 78 6.12 -7.01 -11.53
N GLY A 79 6.79 -7.94 -10.85
CA GLY A 79 7.51 -7.66 -9.61
C GLY A 79 7.40 -8.79 -8.60
N THR A 80 7.74 -8.47 -7.35
CA THR A 80 7.72 -9.37 -6.20
C THR A 80 7.04 -8.68 -5.03
N CYS A 81 6.18 -9.41 -4.31
CA CYS A 81 5.54 -8.93 -3.10
C CYS A 81 5.90 -9.81 -1.91
N ASN A 82 6.25 -9.19 -0.79
CA ASN A 82 6.43 -9.85 0.49
C ASN A 82 5.21 -9.58 1.37
N ILE A 83 4.72 -10.63 2.02
CA ILE A 83 3.52 -10.62 2.85
C ILE A 83 3.96 -10.80 4.31
N PHE A 84 3.51 -9.94 5.18
CA PHE A 84 3.83 -9.94 6.61
C PHE A 84 2.54 -9.98 7.43
N LYS A 85 2.53 -10.70 8.56
CA LYS A 85 1.35 -10.77 9.44
C LYS A 85 1.25 -9.62 10.45
N ASP A 86 2.27 -8.77 10.51
CA ASP A 86 2.37 -7.61 11.39
C ASP A 86 2.64 -6.30 10.62
N ALA A 87 2.28 -5.17 11.21
CA ALA A 87 2.41 -3.85 10.59
C ALA A 87 3.87 -3.38 10.44
N ASN A 88 4.77 -3.92 11.25
CA ASN A 88 6.18 -3.56 11.23
C ASN A 88 6.95 -4.24 10.11
N ALA A 89 6.34 -5.20 9.41
CA ALA A 89 6.97 -6.05 8.41
C ALA A 89 8.12 -6.89 8.99
N SER A 90 7.93 -7.43 10.20
CA SER A 90 8.93 -8.23 10.91
C SER A 90 8.68 -9.74 10.79
N GLN A 91 7.43 -10.16 10.66
CA GLN A 91 7.01 -11.54 10.61
C GLN A 91 6.52 -11.89 9.20
N LYS A 92 7.47 -12.24 8.34
CA LYS A 92 7.17 -12.62 6.95
C LYS A 92 6.44 -13.96 6.90
N VAL A 93 5.33 -13.98 6.16
CA VAL A 93 4.49 -15.15 5.93
C VAL A 93 4.85 -15.82 4.61
N ALA A 94 4.98 -15.04 3.54
CA ALA A 94 5.25 -15.54 2.20
C ALA A 94 5.87 -14.47 1.29
N THR A 95 6.42 -14.93 0.17
CA THR A 95 6.86 -14.09 -0.95
C THR A 95 6.21 -14.62 -2.22
N ILE A 96 5.59 -13.74 -3.00
CA ILE A 96 4.99 -14.05 -4.31
C ILE A 96 5.70 -13.26 -5.40
N LYS A 97 5.83 -13.85 -6.59
CA LYS A 97 6.52 -13.24 -7.73
C LYS A 97 5.66 -13.35 -8.99
N SER A 98 5.67 -12.32 -9.82
CA SER A 98 5.06 -12.35 -11.16
C SER A 98 5.56 -13.53 -11.98
N GLY A 99 4.63 -14.25 -12.62
CA GLY A 99 4.92 -15.44 -13.43
C GLY A 99 5.38 -16.65 -12.62
N GLY A 100 5.35 -16.58 -11.29
CA GLY A 100 5.58 -17.72 -10.41
C GLY A 100 4.29 -18.45 -10.06
N ASN A 101 4.44 -19.59 -9.41
CA ASN A 101 3.32 -20.33 -8.81
C ASN A 101 2.76 -19.59 -7.60
N ASP A 102 1.55 -19.95 -7.22
CA ASP A 102 0.93 -19.52 -5.97
C ASP A 102 1.81 -19.88 -4.76
N ALA A 103 1.93 -18.94 -3.82
CA ALA A 103 2.52 -19.22 -2.53
C ALA A 103 1.45 -19.77 -1.59
N SER A 104 1.63 -21.02 -1.17
CA SER A 104 0.82 -21.66 -0.12
C SER A 104 1.53 -21.56 1.23
N PHE A 105 0.77 -21.27 2.30
CA PHE A 105 1.28 -21.11 3.65
C PHE A 105 0.24 -21.53 4.70
N THR A 106 0.66 -21.73 5.95
CA THR A 106 -0.26 -22.02 7.06
C THR A 106 -1.29 -20.91 7.18
N ARG A 107 -2.57 -21.29 7.23
CA ARG A 107 -3.69 -20.35 7.34
C ARG A 107 -3.46 -19.38 8.51
N VAL A 108 -3.42 -18.09 8.21
CA VAL A 108 -3.08 -17.04 9.17
C VAL A 108 -4.01 -15.85 9.02
N LYS A 109 -4.30 -15.16 10.13
CA LYS A 109 -5.03 -13.88 10.13
C LYS A 109 -4.08 -12.75 9.76
N LEU A 110 -4.39 -12.03 8.69
CA LEU A 110 -3.57 -10.93 8.16
C LEU A 110 -4.15 -9.54 8.46
N GLN A 111 -5.15 -9.42 9.34
CA GLN A 111 -5.79 -8.13 9.69
C GLN A 111 -4.82 -7.00 10.07
N ASN A 112 -3.72 -7.33 10.75
CA ASN A 112 -2.70 -6.38 11.19
C ASN A 112 -1.47 -6.38 10.26
N GLY A 113 -1.52 -7.18 9.19
CA GLY A 113 -0.41 -7.41 8.29
C GLY A 113 -0.26 -6.33 7.23
N VAL A 114 0.93 -6.32 6.63
CA VAL A 114 1.24 -5.46 5.48
C VAL A 114 1.79 -6.29 4.33
N ILE A 115 1.53 -5.81 3.11
CA ILE A 115 2.14 -6.30 1.89
C ILE A 115 3.08 -5.21 1.33
N VAL A 116 4.25 -5.63 0.87
CA VAL A 116 5.27 -4.74 0.30
C VAL A 116 5.67 -5.27 -1.08
N CYS A 117 5.43 -4.50 -2.13
CA CYS A 117 5.68 -4.89 -3.51
C CYS A 117 6.77 -4.03 -4.17
N LYS A 118 7.60 -4.65 -5.03
CA LYS A 118 8.67 -4.01 -5.82
C LYS A 118 8.76 -4.60 -7.22
#